data_AF-A0A453G6R5-F1
#
_entry.id   AF-A0A453G6R5-F1
#
_cell.length_a   1.000
_cell.length_b   1.000
_cell.length_c   1.000
_cell.angle_alpha   90.00
_cell.angle_beta   90.00
_cell.angle_gamma   90.00
#
_symmetry.space_group_name_H-M   'P 1'
#
loop_
_entity.id
_entity.type
_entity.pdbx_description
1 polymer ?
#
loop_
_entity_poly.entity_id
_entity_poly.type
_entity_poly.pdbx_seq_one_letter_code
_entity_poly.pdbx_strand_id
1 'polypeptide(L)'
;MQVVRRASFMQGQGQLAGRGLVAQAPYGWFRRGTSRRSCSLALRYSEQHIVGSIRDDNAMRNNGGTSRYQSALYRVQLQDAGAGGTSARTVLVKKLSQNENESTARGLVDLDGRCQSEVNLLGGIRHDNIINLVGSIWRDTFILLVYDHMDNGSLHQWLHPGPVPLPLPEAERRQTATSQLDWPTRRSIAIGVARGLCYLHHGRSNYHIVHHNINSTSILLDRDLRPKIAGFGLARVNLAGLDHPVPASELTAANIFGYTAPEYATVVTEKVDVYSFGVVLLELVTGRVANEAVPGGHLATWARRHCEEENGRGFSEVVVDIRIPDRARHVKEMAAVFRLGVECTIPDPGERPPML
;
A
#
# COMPACT_ATOMS: atom_id res chain seq x y z
N MET A 1 28.74 34.31 -34.85
CA MET A 1 29.26 35.62 -35.29
C MET A 1 28.39 36.10 -36.46
N GLN A 2 27.33 36.87 -36.16
CA GLN A 2 26.70 37.93 -36.98
C GLN A 2 25.37 38.31 -36.31
N VAL A 3 25.32 39.49 -35.67
CA VAL A 3 24.53 40.69 -36.06
C VAL A 3 23.14 40.65 -35.37
N VAL A 4 22.93 41.26 -34.19
CA VAL A 4 22.88 42.70 -33.83
C VAL A 4 21.82 43.51 -34.57
N ARG A 5 20.71 43.82 -33.88
CA ARG A 5 20.04 45.15 -33.77
C ARG A 5 19.35 45.19 -32.39
N ARG A 6 19.82 45.93 -31.36
CA ARG A 6 19.67 47.40 -31.08
C ARG A 6 18.21 47.87 -31.27
N ALA A 7 17.56 48.63 -30.39
CA ALA A 7 17.95 49.31 -29.15
C ALA A 7 16.70 49.78 -28.39
N SER A 8 16.78 49.74 -27.05
CA SER A 8 16.48 50.82 -26.09
C SER A 8 15.30 51.79 -26.32
N PHE A 9 14.42 51.97 -25.32
CA PHE A 9 14.33 53.20 -24.51
C PHE A 9 13.26 53.15 -23.40
N MET A 10 13.52 53.99 -22.37
CA MET A 10 12.66 54.60 -21.35
C MET A 10 12.12 53.81 -20.15
N GLN A 11 12.70 54.17 -19.00
CA GLN A 11 12.01 54.33 -17.72
C GLN A 11 10.77 55.23 -17.87
N GLY A 12 9.68 54.82 -17.25
CA GLY A 12 8.52 55.66 -16.97
C GLY A 12 7.74 55.07 -15.81
N GLN A 13 7.78 55.76 -14.66
CA GLN A 13 6.90 55.47 -13.52
C GLN A 13 5.44 55.67 -13.94
N GLY A 14 4.58 54.74 -13.54
CA GLY A 14 3.14 54.82 -13.72
C GLY A 14 2.43 53.90 -12.75
N GLN A 15 2.04 54.43 -11.59
CA GLN A 15 1.03 53.86 -10.72
C GLN A 15 -0.26 53.68 -11.51
N LEU A 16 -0.77 52.45 -11.61
CA LEU A 16 -2.20 52.19 -11.85
C LEU A 16 -2.62 50.93 -11.10
N ALA A 17 -3.51 51.15 -10.13
CA ALA A 17 -4.24 50.14 -9.40
C ALA A 17 -5.16 49.34 -10.35
N GLY A 18 -5.23 48.03 -10.18
CA GLY A 18 -6.03 47.17 -11.05
C GLY A 18 -6.19 45.75 -10.54
N ARG A 19 -7.01 45.60 -9.49
CA ARG A 19 -7.87 44.45 -9.15
C ARG A 19 -7.38 43.05 -9.58
N GLY A 20 -6.90 42.30 -8.59
CA GLY A 20 -6.75 40.85 -8.69
C GLY A 20 -8.10 40.15 -8.89
N LEU A 21 -8.15 39.30 -9.92
CA LEU A 21 -9.16 38.25 -10.07
C LEU A 21 -8.53 36.95 -9.58
N VAL A 22 -8.66 36.71 -8.27
CA VAL A 22 -8.48 35.37 -7.70
C VAL A 22 -9.75 34.60 -8.02
N ALA A 23 -9.64 33.61 -8.90
CA ALA A 23 -10.69 32.63 -9.11
C ALA A 23 -10.99 31.91 -7.78
N GLN A 24 -12.20 32.09 -7.28
CA GLN A 24 -12.68 31.47 -6.06
C GLN A 24 -12.82 29.96 -6.24
N ALA A 25 -11.98 29.19 -5.53
CA ALA A 25 -12.21 27.77 -5.30
C ALA A 25 -13.36 27.60 -4.28
N PRO A 26 -14.37 26.77 -4.53
CA PRO A 26 -15.60 26.77 -3.73
C PRO A 26 -15.53 25.75 -2.59
N TYR A 27 -14.53 25.80 -1.69
CA TYR A 27 -14.60 25.06 -0.41
C TYR A 27 -13.81 25.81 0.66
N GLY A 28 -14.49 26.67 1.43
CA GLY A 28 -13.89 27.44 2.51
C GLY A 28 -13.96 26.72 3.84
N TRP A 29 -12.81 26.41 4.45
CA TRP A 29 -12.66 26.21 5.89
C TRP A 29 -11.24 26.56 6.35
N PHE A 30 -11.03 27.81 6.76
CA PHE A 30 -9.99 28.17 7.75
C PHE A 30 -10.49 29.33 8.60
N ARG A 31 -10.82 29.05 9.85
CA ARG A 31 -10.73 30.01 10.95
C ARG A 31 -9.86 29.39 12.04
N ARG A 32 -8.77 30.08 12.38
CA ARG A 32 -7.98 29.86 13.59
C ARG A 32 -8.85 30.18 14.81
N GLY A 33 -8.87 29.27 15.78
CA GLY A 33 -9.38 29.53 17.13
C GLY A 33 -10.50 28.57 17.57
N THR A 34 -10.21 27.87 18.67
CA THR A 34 -11.11 27.08 19.54
C THR A 34 -11.56 25.69 19.07
N SER A 35 -11.18 24.68 19.87
CA SER A 35 -11.55 23.26 19.84
C SER A 35 -11.30 22.51 18.53
N ARG A 36 -10.23 21.70 18.51
CA ARG A 36 -9.90 20.73 17.46
C ARG A 36 -11.05 19.72 17.33
N ARG A 37 -12.06 20.03 16.51
CA ARG A 37 -13.17 19.14 16.23
C ARG A 37 -12.67 17.97 15.38
N SER A 38 -12.82 16.78 15.98
CA SER A 38 -12.70 15.45 15.39
C SER A 38 -13.25 15.41 13.96
N CYS A 39 -12.37 15.21 12.97
CA CYS A 39 -12.77 14.59 11.70
C CYS A 39 -13.01 13.10 11.97
N SER A 40 -14.13 12.79 12.62
CA SER A 40 -14.57 11.41 12.83
C SER A 40 -15.32 10.97 11.58
N LEU A 41 -14.79 9.98 10.85
CA LEU A 41 -15.70 8.93 10.43
C LEU A 41 -16.38 8.47 11.72
N ALA A 42 -17.69 8.67 11.83
CA ALA A 42 -18.44 8.40 13.05
C ALA A 42 -18.14 6.96 13.50
N LEU A 43 -17.25 6.81 14.47
CA LEU A 43 -16.96 5.52 15.06
C LEU A 43 -18.28 5.06 15.68
N ARG A 44 -18.77 3.89 15.26
CA ARG A 44 -19.91 3.24 15.93
C ARG A 44 -19.60 2.87 17.39
N TYR A 45 -18.34 3.03 17.81
CA TYR A 45 -17.81 2.64 19.10
C TYR A 45 -17.25 3.86 19.85
N SER A 46 -17.38 3.86 21.18
CA SER A 46 -16.79 4.90 22.03
C SER A 46 -15.26 4.90 21.90
N GLU A 47 -14.66 6.07 21.66
CA GLU A 47 -13.19 6.23 21.61
C GLU A 47 -12.53 5.68 22.89
N GLN A 48 -13.15 5.90 24.05
CA GLN A 48 -12.62 5.44 25.35
C GLN A 48 -12.58 3.91 25.43
N HIS A 49 -13.54 3.22 24.80
CA HIS A 49 -13.57 1.77 24.76
C HIS A 49 -12.44 1.20 23.91
N ILE A 50 -12.15 1.83 22.76
CA ILE A 50 -11.03 1.42 21.89
C ILE A 50 -9.70 1.64 22.61
N VAL A 51 -9.48 2.83 23.18
CA VAL A 51 -8.23 3.14 23.89
C VAL A 51 -8.04 2.23 25.12
N GLY A 52 -9.10 2.02 25.91
CA GLY A 52 -9.05 1.15 27.10
C GLY A 52 -8.90 -0.35 26.80
N SER A 53 -9.12 -0.76 25.55
CA SER A 53 -8.96 -2.15 25.10
C SER A 53 -7.57 -2.44 24.53
N ILE A 54 -6.71 -1.44 24.31
CA ILE A 54 -5.33 -1.65 23.87
C ILE A 54 -4.51 -2.15 25.06
N ARG A 55 -3.95 -3.35 24.96
CA ARG A 55 -3.21 -4.03 26.03
C ARG A 55 -2.04 -4.82 25.44
N ASP A 56 -1.02 -5.11 26.25
CA ASP A 56 0.16 -5.83 25.77
C ASP A 56 -0.16 -7.28 25.33
N ASP A 57 -1.20 -7.88 25.90
CA ASP A 57 -1.68 -9.24 25.57
C ASP A 57 -2.36 -9.34 24.19
N ASN A 58 -2.78 -8.21 23.61
CA ASN A 58 -3.38 -8.16 22.28
C ASN A 58 -2.52 -7.45 21.22
N ALA A 59 -1.28 -7.12 21.58
CA ALA A 59 -0.29 -6.61 20.66
C ALA A 59 0.13 -7.72 19.66
N MET A 60 0.09 -7.38 18.37
CA MET A 60 0.59 -8.26 17.33
C MET A 60 2.11 -8.13 17.25
N ARG A 61 2.80 -9.26 17.06
CA ARG A 61 4.26 -9.37 17.07
C ARG A 61 4.99 -8.59 15.95
N ASN A 62 4.25 -7.92 15.06
CA ASN A 62 4.75 -7.20 13.91
C ASN A 62 4.79 -5.68 14.18
N ASN A 63 5.72 -5.27 15.04
CA ASN A 63 5.98 -3.85 15.32
C ASN A 63 6.92 -3.31 14.23
N GLY A 64 6.38 -2.39 13.43
CA GLY A 64 7.15 -1.65 12.43
C GLY A 64 7.55 -0.28 12.95
N GLY A 65 8.38 0.45 12.21
CA GLY A 65 8.75 1.80 12.59
C GLY A 65 9.90 2.32 11.76
N THR A 66 10.13 3.61 11.86
CA THR A 66 11.36 4.25 11.36
C THR A 66 12.15 4.77 12.57
N SER A 67 13.33 5.35 12.34
CA SER A 67 14.06 6.04 13.40
C SER A 67 13.21 7.10 14.13
N ARG A 68 12.24 7.71 13.42
CA ARG A 68 11.42 8.83 13.92
C ARG A 68 10.14 8.41 14.65
N TYR A 69 9.58 7.25 14.35
CA TYR A 69 8.29 6.82 14.90
C TYR A 69 8.17 5.30 15.02
N GLN A 70 7.38 4.87 15.99
CA GLN A 70 7.00 3.48 16.21
C GLN A 70 5.57 3.22 15.72
N SER A 71 5.37 2.06 15.10
CA SER A 71 4.07 1.55 14.68
C SER A 71 3.80 0.21 15.36
N ALA A 72 2.79 0.16 16.22
CA ALA A 72 2.33 -1.06 16.86
C ALA A 72 0.93 -1.44 16.34
N LEU A 73 0.69 -2.74 16.17
CA LEU A 73 -0.60 -3.28 15.73
C LEU A 73 -1.25 -4.04 16.88
N TYR A 74 -2.55 -3.86 17.07
CA TYR A 74 -3.32 -4.50 18.13
C TYR A 74 -4.58 -5.13 17.55
N ARG A 75 -4.91 -6.35 17.97
CA ARG A 75 -6.16 -7.03 17.62
C ARG A 75 -7.17 -6.80 18.74
N VAL A 76 -8.20 -6.02 18.47
CA VAL A 76 -9.17 -5.63 19.51
C VAL A 76 -10.54 -6.20 19.19
N GLN A 77 -11.17 -6.87 20.16
CA GLN A 77 -12.58 -7.25 20.06
C GLN A 77 -13.46 -6.15 20.66
N LEU A 78 -14.32 -5.57 19.84
CA LEU A 78 -15.29 -4.57 20.24
C LEU A 78 -16.66 -5.23 20.35
N GLN A 79 -17.38 -4.95 21.43
CA GLN A 79 -18.77 -5.35 21.60
C GLN A 79 -19.67 -4.26 21.01
N ASP A 80 -20.53 -4.63 20.07
CA ASP A 80 -21.56 -3.74 19.53
C ASP A 80 -22.86 -3.92 20.35
N ALA A 81 -23.29 -2.86 21.04
CA ALA A 81 -24.54 -2.83 21.77
C ALA A 81 -25.68 -2.43 20.80
N GLY A 82 -26.03 -3.34 19.89
CA GLY A 82 -27.15 -3.18 18.96
C GLY A 82 -28.47 -3.74 19.54
N ALA A 83 -29.60 -3.24 19.04
CA ALA A 83 -30.96 -3.54 19.50
C ALA A 83 -31.46 -5.00 19.31
N GLY A 84 -30.58 -5.95 18.99
CA GLY A 84 -30.94 -7.35 18.71
C GLY A 84 -29.93 -8.40 19.21
N GLY A 85 -28.97 -8.02 20.05
CA GLY A 85 -27.98 -8.94 20.64
C GLY A 85 -26.54 -8.40 20.59
N THR A 86 -25.68 -8.96 21.44
CA THR A 86 -24.26 -8.61 21.54
C THR A 86 -23.48 -9.22 20.38
N SER A 87 -23.24 -8.46 19.31
CA SER A 87 -22.35 -8.90 18.24
C SER A 87 -20.93 -8.44 18.55
N ALA A 88 -20.03 -9.39 18.78
CA ALA A 88 -18.59 -9.10 18.91
C ALA A 88 -17.99 -8.89 17.51
N ARG A 89 -17.33 -7.75 17.29
CA ARG A 89 -16.60 -7.42 16.05
C ARG A 89 -15.12 -7.29 16.36
N THR A 90 -14.27 -7.97 15.59
CA THR A 90 -12.82 -7.80 15.70
C THR A 90 -12.36 -6.67 14.79
N VAL A 91 -11.53 -5.77 15.31
CA VAL A 91 -10.88 -4.69 14.56
C VAL A 91 -9.36 -4.76 14.72
N LEU A 92 -8.66 -4.21 13.74
CA LEU A 92 -7.22 -4.00 13.81
C LEU A 92 -6.94 -2.54 14.15
N VAL A 93 -6.18 -2.30 15.22
CA VAL A 93 -5.80 -0.95 15.63
C VAL A 93 -4.31 -0.76 15.39
N LYS A 94 -3.96 0.20 14.53
CA LYS A 94 -2.59 0.64 14.30
C LYS A 94 -2.31 1.88 15.13
N LYS A 95 -1.44 1.76 16.12
CA LYS A 95 -0.95 2.86 16.95
C LYS A 95 0.35 3.39 16.38
N LEU A 96 0.39 4.69 16.15
CA LEU A 96 1.55 5.44 15.71
C LEU A 96 1.97 6.39 16.82
N SER A 97 3.20 6.28 17.29
CA SER A 97 3.77 7.14 18.34
C SER A 97 5.17 7.61 17.95
N GLN A 98 5.57 8.79 18.43
CA GLN A 98 6.92 9.32 18.24
C GLN A 98 7.92 8.52 19.08
N ASN A 99 9.13 8.28 18.56
CA ASN A 99 10.20 7.71 19.37
C ASN A 99 10.72 8.75 20.36
N GLU A 100 10.83 8.38 21.63
CA GLU A 100 11.24 9.27 22.73
C GLU A 100 12.65 9.87 22.54
N ASN A 101 13.50 9.20 21.74
CA ASN A 101 14.89 9.58 21.51
C ASN A 101 15.07 10.72 20.47
N GLU A 102 14.05 11.11 19.71
CA GLU A 102 14.11 12.23 18.76
C GLU A 102 12.93 13.19 18.99
N SER A 103 13.03 13.99 20.05
CA SER A 103 12.10 15.07 20.39
C SER A 103 12.36 16.34 19.56
N THR A 104 12.28 16.23 18.23
CA THR A 104 12.14 17.42 17.37
C THR A 104 10.67 17.67 17.08
N ALA A 105 10.21 18.91 17.24
CA ALA A 105 8.84 19.35 16.96
C ALA A 105 8.35 19.08 15.51
N ARG A 106 9.26 18.71 14.59
CA ARG A 106 8.95 18.31 13.21
C ARG A 106 8.42 16.88 13.08
N GLY A 107 8.64 16.00 14.06
CA GLY A 107 8.26 14.57 13.99
C GLY A 107 6.75 14.33 14.03
N LEU A 108 6.05 14.97 14.98
CA LEU A 108 4.59 14.89 15.09
C LEU A 108 3.87 15.53 13.89
N VAL A 109 4.41 16.62 13.34
CA VAL A 109 3.83 17.29 12.16
C VAL A 109 3.89 16.39 10.92
N ASP A 110 4.97 15.61 10.74
CA ASP A 110 5.08 14.65 9.62
C ASP A 110 4.16 13.42 9.82
N LEU A 111 4.05 12.92 11.06
CA LEU A 111 3.09 11.88 11.44
C LEU A 111 1.65 12.31 11.14
N ASP A 112 1.28 13.53 11.55
CA ASP A 112 -0.03 14.11 11.29
C ASP A 112 -0.30 14.20 9.78
N GLY A 113 0.67 14.67 8.99
CA GLY A 113 0.55 14.77 7.54
C GLY A 113 0.32 13.41 6.86
N ARG A 114 1.09 12.39 7.23
CA ARG A 114 0.96 11.02 6.69
C ARG A 114 -0.37 10.37 7.09
N CYS A 115 -0.74 10.46 8.38
CA CYS A 115 -1.98 9.89 8.88
C CYS A 115 -3.20 10.59 8.29
N GLN A 116 -3.17 11.92 8.21
CA GLN A 116 -4.25 12.69 7.62
C GLN A 116 -4.44 12.34 6.15
N SER A 117 -3.35 12.11 5.42
CA SER A 117 -3.40 11.65 4.03
C SER A 117 -4.05 10.27 3.91
N GLU A 118 -3.65 9.31 4.75
CA GLU A 118 -4.24 7.96 4.78
C GLU A 118 -5.73 7.98 5.16
N VAL A 119 -6.11 8.76 6.18
CA VAL A 119 -7.51 8.95 6.61
C VAL A 119 -8.36 9.59 5.51
N ASN A 120 -7.85 10.64 4.86
CA ASN A 120 -8.56 11.33 3.78
C ASN A 120 -8.76 10.42 2.56
N LEU A 121 -7.74 9.63 2.20
CA LEU A 121 -7.80 8.68 1.09
C LEU A 121 -8.80 7.56 1.37
N LEU A 122 -8.64 6.85 2.49
CA LEU A 122 -9.47 5.70 2.82
C LEU A 122 -10.90 6.10 3.22
N GLY A 123 -11.10 7.28 3.80
CA GLY A 123 -12.42 7.78 4.18
C GLY A 123 -13.38 7.93 3.00
N GLY A 124 -12.87 8.13 1.78
CA GLY A 124 -13.65 8.23 0.55
C GLY A 124 -13.66 6.94 -0.31
N ILE A 125 -13.01 5.86 0.12
CA ILE A 125 -12.87 4.63 -0.66
C ILE A 125 -13.68 3.50 -0.02
N ARG A 126 -14.54 2.86 -0.81
CA ARG A 126 -15.17 1.58 -0.46
C ARG A 126 -15.06 0.65 -1.66
N HIS A 127 -14.28 -0.41 -1.50
CA HIS A 127 -14.05 -1.39 -2.56
C HIS A 127 -13.77 -2.76 -1.96
N ASP A 128 -14.21 -3.83 -2.63
CA ASP A 128 -14.08 -5.20 -2.13
C ASP A 128 -12.64 -5.68 -2.00
N ASN A 129 -11.69 -5.01 -2.66
CA ASN A 129 -10.26 -5.36 -2.60
C ASN A 129 -9.38 -4.28 -1.96
N ILE A 130 -9.96 -3.33 -1.22
CA ILE A 130 -9.22 -2.30 -0.48
C ILE A 130 -9.63 -2.39 1.00
N ILE A 131 -8.66 -2.25 1.90
CA ILE A 131 -8.92 -2.28 3.34
C ILE A 131 -9.85 -1.13 3.74
N ASN A 132 -10.80 -1.43 4.61
CA ASN A 132 -11.74 -0.43 5.12
C ASN A 132 -11.20 0.20 6.41
N LEU A 133 -11.06 1.52 6.41
CA LEU A 133 -10.75 2.30 7.59
C LEU A 133 -12.06 2.64 8.31
N VAL A 134 -12.25 2.07 9.50
CA VAL A 134 -13.42 2.29 10.35
C VAL A 134 -13.38 3.67 10.99
N GLY A 135 -12.19 4.14 11.38
CA GLY A 135 -12.00 5.50 11.89
C GLY A 135 -10.60 5.75 12.43
N SER A 136 -10.40 6.95 12.98
CA SER A 136 -9.12 7.38 13.54
C SER A 136 -9.32 8.11 14.86
N ILE A 137 -8.39 7.92 15.80
CA ILE A 137 -8.37 8.63 17.09
C ILE A 137 -7.06 9.41 17.19
N TRP A 138 -7.16 10.70 17.49
CA TRP A 138 -6.03 11.61 17.59
C TRP A 138 -5.82 11.99 19.06
N ARG A 139 -4.58 11.84 19.54
CA ARG A 139 -4.11 12.28 20.85
C ARG A 139 -2.78 13.01 20.68
N ASP A 140 -2.41 13.82 21.67
CA ASP A 140 -1.17 14.62 21.58
C ASP A 140 0.10 13.77 21.53
N THR A 141 0.03 12.52 21.99
CA THR A 141 1.18 11.59 22.07
C THR A 141 1.12 10.44 21.06
N PHE A 142 -0.04 10.16 20.45
CA PHE A 142 -0.20 9.08 19.50
C PHE A 142 -1.43 9.25 18.59
N ILE A 143 -1.40 8.57 17.46
CA ILE A 143 -2.51 8.45 16.52
C ILE A 143 -2.92 6.98 16.46
N LEU A 144 -4.22 6.69 16.49
CA LEU A 144 -4.76 5.35 16.26
C LEU A 144 -5.53 5.35 14.94
N LEU A 145 -5.24 4.37 14.08
CA LEU A 145 -6.02 4.06 12.90
C LEU A 145 -6.71 2.72 13.11
N VAL A 146 -8.03 2.67 12.93
CA VAL A 146 -8.87 1.50 13.20
C VAL A 146 -9.37 0.95 11.89
N TYR A 147 -9.00 -0.29 11.57
CA TYR A 147 -9.37 -1.00 10.35
C TYR A 147 -10.22 -2.23 10.66
N ASP A 148 -10.93 -2.72 9.66
CA ASP A 148 -11.49 -4.07 9.73
C ASP A 148 -10.38 -5.12 9.88
N HIS A 149 -10.61 -6.11 10.75
CA HIS A 149 -9.64 -7.18 10.99
C HIS A 149 -9.59 -8.16 9.82
N MET A 150 -8.38 -8.59 9.46
CA MET A 150 -8.13 -9.55 8.39
C MET A 150 -7.71 -10.89 9.00
N ASP A 151 -8.59 -11.89 8.94
CA ASP A 151 -8.45 -13.14 9.69
C ASP A 151 -7.25 -13.98 9.28
N ASN A 152 -6.86 -13.91 8.01
CA ASN A 152 -5.80 -14.73 7.44
C ASN A 152 -4.47 -13.96 7.32
N GLY A 153 -4.33 -12.78 7.93
CA GLY A 153 -3.06 -12.04 7.94
C GLY A 153 -2.62 -11.56 6.56
N SER A 154 -1.31 -11.48 6.31
CA SER A 154 -0.76 -11.00 5.02
C SER A 154 -0.41 -12.13 4.07
N LEU A 155 -0.52 -11.87 2.76
CA LEU A 155 -0.15 -12.82 1.70
C LEU A 155 1.30 -13.32 1.87
N HIS A 156 2.20 -12.46 2.35
CA HIS A 156 3.59 -12.83 2.65
C HIS A 156 3.69 -14.02 3.59
N GLN A 157 2.86 -14.10 4.64
CA GLN A 157 2.88 -15.20 5.61
C GLN A 157 2.47 -16.53 4.98
N TRP A 158 1.65 -16.49 3.93
CA TRP A 158 1.20 -17.68 3.20
C TRP A 158 2.22 -18.13 2.15
N LEU A 159 2.89 -17.20 1.49
CA LEU A 159 3.89 -17.52 0.46
C LEU A 159 5.25 -17.85 1.07
N HIS A 160 5.60 -17.23 2.20
CA HIS A 160 6.93 -17.31 2.82
C HIS A 160 6.82 -17.66 4.30
N PRO A 161 6.30 -18.85 4.66
CA PRO A 161 6.26 -19.27 6.05
C PRO A 161 7.69 -19.35 6.58
N GLY A 162 8.02 -18.45 7.52
CA GLY A 162 9.32 -18.45 8.18
C GLY A 162 9.53 -19.74 8.99
N PRO A 163 10.76 -20.03 9.42
CA PRO A 163 11.02 -21.13 10.35
C PRO A 163 10.21 -20.90 11.62
N VAL A 164 9.28 -21.81 11.93
CA VAL A 164 8.41 -21.73 13.11
C VAL A 164 9.29 -21.70 14.37
N PRO A 165 9.37 -20.59 15.11
CA PRO A 165 10.10 -20.57 16.37
C PRO A 165 9.29 -21.40 17.38
N LEU A 166 9.79 -22.57 17.75
CA LEU A 166 9.24 -23.34 18.86
C LEU A 166 9.44 -22.53 20.17
N PRO A 167 8.46 -22.48 21.10
CA PRO A 167 7.12 -23.05 21.07
C PRO A 167 6.04 -21.97 20.88
N LEU A 168 5.39 -21.92 19.70
CA LEU A 168 4.13 -21.19 19.57
C LEU A 168 2.97 -21.98 20.21
N PRO A 169 1.93 -21.31 20.74
CA PRO A 169 0.69 -21.94 21.18
C PRO A 169 0.06 -22.79 20.07
N GLU A 170 -0.58 -23.92 20.44
CA GLU A 170 -1.16 -24.92 19.53
C GLU A 170 -2.11 -24.33 18.46
N ALA A 171 -2.79 -23.22 18.76
CA ALA A 171 -3.65 -22.51 17.83
C ALA A 171 -2.87 -21.90 16.64
N GLU A 172 -1.69 -21.33 16.87
CA GLU A 172 -0.86 -20.74 15.80
C GLU A 172 -0.07 -21.81 15.02
N ARG A 173 0.16 -22.99 15.62
CA ARG A 173 0.75 -24.15 14.92
C ARG A 173 -0.15 -24.68 13.81
N ARG A 174 -1.47 -24.70 14.03
CA ARG A 174 -2.43 -25.18 13.03
C ARG A 174 -2.46 -24.29 11.79
N GLN A 175 -2.35 -22.97 11.95
CA GLN A 175 -2.26 -22.03 10.82
C GLN A 175 -0.98 -22.24 9.99
N THR A 176 0.16 -22.45 10.66
CA THR A 176 1.50 -22.45 10.02
C THR A 176 1.92 -23.79 9.42
N ALA A 177 1.43 -24.92 9.93
CA ALA A 177 1.93 -26.23 9.54
C ALA A 177 1.24 -26.86 8.31
N THR A 178 0.10 -26.34 7.82
CA THR A 178 -0.72 -27.07 6.83
C THR A 178 -1.46 -26.23 5.77
N SER A 179 -1.44 -24.90 5.85
CA SER A 179 -2.29 -24.07 4.98
C SER A 179 -1.55 -23.61 3.72
N GLN A 180 -1.51 -24.47 2.70
CA GLN A 180 -0.98 -24.10 1.37
C GLN A 180 -2.09 -23.49 0.51
N LEU A 181 -1.79 -22.37 -0.17
CA LEU A 181 -2.71 -21.79 -1.16
C LEU A 181 -2.65 -22.60 -2.47
N ASP A 182 -3.79 -23.17 -2.87
CA ASP A 182 -3.97 -23.76 -4.18
C ASP A 182 -3.93 -22.72 -5.31
N TRP A 183 -3.76 -23.17 -6.56
CA TRP A 183 -3.67 -22.23 -7.67
C TRP A 183 -4.93 -21.38 -7.88
N PRO A 184 -6.16 -21.93 -7.83
CA PRO A 184 -7.39 -21.14 -7.95
C PRO A 184 -7.45 -19.99 -6.94
N THR A 185 -7.03 -20.20 -5.70
CA THR A 185 -6.99 -19.16 -4.67
C THR A 185 -5.92 -18.12 -4.97
N ARG A 186 -4.70 -18.53 -5.34
CA ARG A 186 -3.63 -17.59 -5.76
C ARG A 186 -4.05 -16.74 -6.95
N ARG A 187 -4.70 -17.33 -7.94
CA ARG A 187 -5.26 -16.63 -9.10
C ARG A 187 -6.36 -15.64 -8.69
N SER A 188 -7.27 -16.05 -7.80
CA SER A 188 -8.31 -15.16 -7.25
C SER A 188 -7.70 -13.95 -6.52
N ILE A 189 -6.63 -14.18 -5.76
CA ILE A 189 -5.86 -13.13 -5.08
C ILE A 189 -5.26 -12.16 -6.11
N ALA A 190 -4.58 -12.65 -7.15
CA ALA A 190 -4.03 -11.81 -8.22
C ALA A 190 -5.12 -10.92 -8.86
N ILE A 191 -6.27 -11.50 -9.21
CA ILE A 191 -7.39 -10.78 -9.82
C ILE A 191 -7.96 -9.74 -8.85
N GLY A 192 -8.13 -10.07 -7.58
CA GLY A 192 -8.65 -9.13 -6.58
C GLY A 192 -7.71 -7.94 -6.37
N VAL A 193 -6.39 -8.18 -6.28
CA VAL A 193 -5.40 -7.10 -6.19
C VAL A 193 -5.43 -6.24 -7.44
N ALA A 194 -5.49 -6.84 -8.63
CA ALA A 194 -5.60 -6.10 -9.89
C ALA A 194 -6.85 -5.21 -9.92
N ARG A 195 -8.01 -5.71 -9.48
CA ARG A 195 -9.25 -4.93 -9.36
C ARG A 195 -9.12 -3.76 -8.41
N GLY A 196 -8.50 -3.97 -7.25
CA GLY A 196 -8.24 -2.90 -6.28
C GLY A 196 -7.34 -1.80 -6.84
N LEU A 197 -6.26 -2.18 -7.51
CA LEU A 197 -5.36 -1.23 -8.19
C LEU A 197 -6.03 -0.52 -9.37
N CYS A 198 -6.80 -1.24 -10.18
CA CYS A 198 -7.60 -0.68 -11.26
C CYS A 198 -8.55 0.41 -10.72
N TYR A 199 -9.21 0.16 -9.58
CA TYR A 199 -10.05 1.17 -8.93
C TYR A 199 -9.24 2.39 -8.44
N LEU A 200 -8.04 2.20 -7.90
CA LEU A 200 -7.18 3.31 -7.45
C LEU A 200 -6.69 4.16 -8.62
N HIS A 201 -6.29 3.53 -9.72
CA HIS A 201 -5.73 4.19 -10.89
C HIS A 201 -6.81 4.77 -11.79
N HIS A 202 -7.94 4.10 -11.98
CA HIS A 202 -8.94 4.44 -13.00
C HIS A 202 -10.36 4.63 -12.47
N GLY A 203 -10.63 4.28 -11.20
CA GLY A 203 -11.99 4.27 -10.65
C GLY A 203 -12.62 5.66 -10.46
N ARG A 204 -11.87 6.74 -10.69
CA ARG A 204 -12.35 8.12 -10.54
C ARG A 204 -11.93 8.99 -11.70
N SER A 205 -12.84 9.87 -12.13
CA SER A 205 -12.64 10.74 -13.29
C SER A 205 -11.81 12.00 -12.98
N ASN A 206 -11.70 12.37 -11.70
CA ASN A 206 -11.14 13.66 -11.29
C ASN A 206 -9.79 13.57 -10.57
N TYR A 207 -9.35 12.37 -10.18
CA TYR A 207 -8.02 12.14 -9.61
C TYR A 207 -7.68 10.66 -9.60
N HIS A 208 -6.38 10.38 -9.62
CA HIS A 208 -5.84 9.02 -9.56
C HIS A 208 -5.09 8.83 -8.24
N ILE A 209 -5.03 7.60 -7.74
CA ILE A 209 -4.32 7.29 -6.51
C ILE A 209 -3.18 6.33 -6.83
N VAL A 210 -1.94 6.75 -6.60
CA VAL A 210 -0.77 5.88 -6.66
C VAL A 210 -0.49 5.38 -5.25
N HIS A 211 -0.37 4.07 -5.06
CA HIS A 211 -0.26 3.43 -3.76
C HIS A 211 1.17 3.48 -3.18
N HIS A 212 2.19 3.31 -4.03
CA HIS A 212 3.63 3.31 -3.69
C HIS A 212 4.12 2.20 -2.75
N ASN A 213 3.22 1.37 -2.22
CA ASN A 213 3.57 0.32 -1.24
C ASN A 213 2.89 -1.03 -1.53
N ILE A 214 2.84 -1.43 -2.78
CA ILE A 214 2.30 -2.75 -3.16
C ILE A 214 3.39 -3.80 -2.94
N ASN A 215 3.08 -4.81 -2.12
CA ASN A 215 3.92 -5.99 -1.89
C ASN A 215 3.10 -7.08 -1.18
N SER A 216 3.68 -8.27 -0.99
CA SER A 216 2.98 -9.38 -0.33
C SER A 216 2.65 -9.10 1.15
N THR A 217 3.33 -8.16 1.82
CA THR A 217 3.02 -7.79 3.21
C THR A 217 1.85 -6.82 3.34
N SER A 218 1.64 -5.97 2.32
CA SER A 218 0.56 -4.99 2.27
C SER A 218 -0.74 -5.54 1.68
N ILE A 219 -0.71 -6.75 1.12
CA ILE A 219 -1.91 -7.50 0.70
C ILE A 219 -2.35 -8.39 1.86
N LEU A 220 -3.46 -8.04 2.49
CA LEU A 220 -4.07 -8.81 3.58
C LEU A 220 -5.17 -9.73 3.04
N LEU A 221 -5.44 -10.82 3.75
CA LEU A 221 -6.45 -11.81 3.39
C LEU A 221 -7.58 -11.83 4.43
N ASP A 222 -8.81 -11.65 3.97
CA ASP A 222 -10.00 -11.81 4.82
C ASP A 222 -10.28 -13.28 5.12
N ARG A 223 -11.35 -13.57 5.88
CA ARG A 223 -11.77 -14.93 6.27
C ARG A 223 -11.93 -15.89 5.07
N ASP A 224 -12.36 -15.39 3.92
CA ASP A 224 -12.61 -16.16 2.70
C ASP A 224 -11.40 -16.16 1.75
N LEU A 225 -10.22 -15.77 2.24
CA LEU A 225 -8.98 -15.61 1.48
C LEU A 225 -9.09 -14.58 0.33
N ARG A 226 -10.01 -13.62 0.42
CA ARG A 226 -10.10 -12.52 -0.54
C ARG A 226 -9.08 -11.44 -0.18
N PRO A 227 -8.37 -10.88 -1.18
CA PRO A 227 -7.34 -9.89 -0.92
C PRO A 227 -7.93 -8.51 -0.60
N LYS A 228 -7.30 -7.83 0.35
CA LYS A 228 -7.50 -6.41 0.69
C LYS A 228 -6.15 -5.70 0.63
N ILE A 229 -6.02 -4.72 -0.26
CA ILE A 229 -4.85 -3.84 -0.31
C ILE A 229 -4.88 -2.95 0.93
N ALA A 230 -3.77 -2.92 1.66
CA ALA A 230 -3.53 -2.08 2.83
C ALA A 230 -2.22 -1.30 2.67
N GLY A 231 -1.83 -0.50 3.68
CA GLY A 231 -0.54 0.20 3.66
C GLY A 231 -0.55 1.55 2.92
N PHE A 232 -1.66 2.29 3.02
CA PHE A 232 -1.91 3.56 2.34
C PHE A 232 -1.12 4.77 2.91
N GLY A 233 -0.29 4.58 3.94
CA GLY A 233 0.53 5.66 4.51
C GLY A 233 1.52 6.30 3.53
N LEU A 234 1.84 5.61 2.42
CA LEU A 234 2.68 6.14 1.33
C LEU A 234 1.87 6.54 0.09
N ALA A 235 0.56 6.29 0.06
CA ALA A 235 -0.28 6.57 -1.10
C ALA A 235 -0.40 8.08 -1.35
N ARG A 236 -0.57 8.47 -2.62
CA ARG A 236 -0.64 9.86 -3.07
C ARG A 236 -1.74 10.06 -4.10
N VAL A 237 -2.38 11.22 -4.06
CA VAL A 237 -3.33 11.67 -5.08
C VAL A 237 -2.56 12.33 -6.22
N ASN A 238 -2.72 11.83 -7.43
CA ASN A 238 -2.26 12.47 -8.65
C ASN A 238 -3.42 13.25 -9.30
N LEU A 239 -3.35 14.58 -9.21
CA LEU A 239 -4.31 15.50 -9.82
C LEU A 239 -3.93 15.90 -11.24
N ALA A 240 -2.69 15.64 -11.68
CA ALA A 240 -2.23 16.01 -13.00
C ALA A 240 -2.76 15.06 -14.10
N GLY A 241 -3.22 13.86 -13.72
CA GLY A 241 -3.70 12.81 -14.63
C GLY A 241 -2.79 11.57 -14.61
N LEU A 242 -3.28 10.46 -15.15
CA LEU A 242 -2.46 9.26 -15.42
C LEU A 242 -1.29 9.63 -16.34
N ASP A 243 -0.15 8.94 -16.18
CA ASP A 243 1.10 9.19 -16.93
C ASP A 243 1.77 10.56 -16.70
N HIS A 244 1.17 11.47 -15.93
CA HIS A 244 1.81 12.73 -15.58
C HIS A 244 2.77 12.55 -14.39
N PRO A 245 4.07 12.85 -14.58
CA PRO A 245 5.09 12.77 -13.54
C PRO A 245 4.69 13.58 -12.30
N VAL A 246 4.69 12.94 -11.14
CA VAL A 246 4.71 13.66 -9.87
C VAL A 246 6.17 13.71 -9.40
N PRO A 247 6.66 14.84 -8.84
CA PRO A 247 8.00 14.88 -8.28
C PRO A 247 8.19 13.69 -7.35
N ALA A 248 9.29 12.95 -7.52
CA ALA A 248 9.69 11.96 -6.55
C ALA A 248 9.89 12.71 -5.22
N SER A 249 8.86 12.69 -4.37
CA SER A 249 8.95 13.35 -3.07
C SER A 249 10.07 12.69 -2.27
N GLU A 250 10.47 13.29 -1.15
CA GLU A 250 11.29 12.66 -0.10
C GLU A 250 10.58 11.42 0.53
N LEU A 251 10.03 10.54 -0.30
CA LEU A 251 9.74 9.12 -0.08
C LEU A 251 11.09 8.45 0.17
N THR A 252 11.62 8.81 1.33
CA THR A 252 12.82 8.37 1.99
C THR A 252 12.92 6.88 1.80
N ALA A 253 13.86 6.44 0.94
CA ALA A 253 14.86 5.39 1.14
C ALA A 253 14.48 4.15 1.98
N ALA A 254 13.21 3.80 2.09
CA ALA A 254 12.70 2.66 2.84
C ALA A 254 12.16 1.62 1.87
N ASN A 255 13.05 1.15 0.99
CA ASN A 255 13.32 -0.27 0.87
C ASN A 255 12.10 -1.21 0.95
N ILE A 256 11.21 -1.15 -0.03
CA ILE A 256 10.48 -2.36 -0.41
C ILE A 256 11.43 -3.16 -1.32
N PHE A 257 12.51 -3.68 -0.73
CA PHE A 257 13.56 -4.38 -1.46
C PHE A 257 12.92 -5.43 -2.38
N GLY A 258 13.26 -5.41 -3.66
CA GLY A 258 12.70 -6.31 -4.67
C GLY A 258 11.40 -5.85 -5.36
N TYR A 259 10.68 -4.84 -4.85
CA TYR A 259 9.41 -4.36 -5.43
C TYR A 259 9.50 -2.96 -6.05
N THR A 260 10.57 -2.23 -5.78
CA THR A 260 10.76 -0.86 -6.27
C THR A 260 11.09 -0.85 -7.77
N ALA A 261 10.31 -0.08 -8.53
CA ALA A 261 10.55 0.16 -9.95
C ALA A 261 11.85 0.97 -10.17
N PRO A 262 12.61 0.73 -11.25
CA PRO A 262 13.91 1.37 -11.47
C PRO A 262 13.83 2.90 -11.64
N GLU A 263 12.74 3.41 -12.19
CA GLU A 263 12.50 4.85 -12.42
C GLU A 263 12.06 5.62 -11.18
N TYR A 264 11.89 4.95 -10.02
CA TYR A 264 11.45 5.60 -8.79
C TYR A 264 12.38 6.76 -8.34
N ALA A 265 13.64 6.74 -8.80
CA ALA A 265 14.62 7.79 -8.57
C ALA A 265 14.50 9.03 -9.48
N THR A 266 13.65 8.99 -10.51
CA THR A 266 13.55 10.05 -11.52
C THR A 266 12.14 10.64 -11.58
N VAL A 267 11.18 9.87 -12.08
CA VAL A 267 9.82 10.31 -12.41
C VAL A 267 8.87 9.20 -12.01
N VAL A 268 7.90 9.53 -11.15
CA VAL A 268 6.95 8.54 -10.62
C VAL A 268 5.57 8.76 -11.22
N THR A 269 5.04 7.71 -11.83
CA THR A 269 3.64 7.58 -12.30
C THR A 269 2.99 6.36 -11.64
N GLU A 270 1.73 6.06 -11.96
CA GLU A 270 1.05 4.84 -11.48
C GLU A 270 1.73 3.54 -11.92
N LYS A 271 2.59 3.59 -12.96
CA LYS A 271 3.38 2.44 -13.43
C LYS A 271 4.33 1.87 -12.38
N VAL A 272 4.65 2.60 -11.31
CA VAL A 272 5.42 2.03 -10.19
C VAL A 272 4.60 0.98 -9.43
N ASP A 273 3.29 1.18 -9.27
CA ASP A 273 2.42 0.18 -8.65
C ASP A 273 2.26 -1.04 -9.57
N VAL A 274 2.24 -0.84 -10.89
CA VAL A 274 2.20 -1.92 -11.89
C VAL A 274 3.44 -2.80 -11.76
N TYR A 275 4.62 -2.20 -11.64
CA TYR A 275 5.87 -2.93 -11.40
C TYR A 275 5.80 -3.75 -10.11
N SER A 276 5.44 -3.12 -9.00
CA SER A 276 5.32 -3.80 -7.71
C SER A 276 4.27 -4.92 -7.73
N PHE A 277 3.16 -4.75 -8.45
CA PHE A 277 2.17 -5.79 -8.67
C PHE A 277 2.73 -6.95 -9.51
N GLY A 278 3.52 -6.66 -10.54
CA GLY A 278 4.23 -7.67 -11.33
C GLY A 278 5.11 -8.56 -10.45
N VAL A 279 5.82 -7.98 -9.49
CA VAL A 279 6.60 -8.75 -8.50
C VAL A 279 5.70 -9.66 -7.65
N VAL A 280 4.53 -9.18 -7.20
CA VAL A 280 3.55 -10.02 -6.48
C VAL A 280 3.05 -11.18 -7.35
N LEU A 281 2.81 -10.97 -8.65
CA LEU A 281 2.44 -12.05 -9.56
C LEU A 281 3.53 -13.13 -9.64
N LEU A 282 4.80 -12.71 -9.69
CA LEU A 282 5.93 -13.62 -9.68
C LEU A 282 6.02 -14.41 -8.36
N GLU A 283 5.79 -13.76 -7.21
CA GLU A 283 5.73 -14.45 -5.91
C GLU A 283 4.59 -15.49 -5.87
N LEU A 284 3.41 -15.15 -6.40
CA LEU A 284 2.26 -16.06 -6.43
C LEU A 284 2.54 -17.33 -7.26
N VAL A 285 3.25 -17.20 -8.39
CA VAL A 285 3.56 -18.34 -9.26
C VAL A 285 4.74 -19.15 -8.71
N THR A 286 5.80 -18.50 -8.25
CA THR A 286 7.09 -19.15 -7.96
C THR A 286 7.27 -19.50 -6.49
N GLY A 287 6.53 -18.82 -5.59
CA GLY A 287 6.73 -18.94 -4.15
C GLY A 287 8.06 -18.38 -3.64
N ARG A 288 8.84 -17.70 -4.50
CA ARG A 288 10.15 -17.12 -4.16
C ARG A 288 9.98 -15.75 -3.52
N VAL A 289 10.88 -15.37 -2.62
CA VAL A 289 10.83 -14.06 -1.97
C VAL A 289 11.34 -12.99 -2.93
N ALA A 290 10.64 -11.86 -3.03
CA ALA A 290 10.98 -10.79 -3.97
C ALA A 290 12.43 -10.29 -3.87
N ASN A 291 12.97 -10.20 -2.65
CA ASN A 291 14.32 -9.70 -2.36
C ASN A 291 15.39 -10.79 -2.21
N GLU A 292 15.04 -12.07 -2.39
CA GLU A 292 16.01 -13.15 -2.25
C GLU A 292 17.18 -12.94 -3.22
N ALA A 293 18.41 -13.02 -2.70
CA ALA A 293 19.60 -12.86 -3.50
C ALA A 293 19.77 -14.10 -4.40
N VAL A 294 19.33 -13.99 -5.65
CA VAL A 294 19.57 -15.00 -6.68
C VAL A 294 20.73 -14.55 -7.58
N PRO A 295 21.48 -15.49 -8.20
CA PRO A 295 22.46 -15.15 -9.23
C PRO A 295 21.78 -14.33 -10.33
N GLY A 296 22.07 -13.02 -10.37
CA GLY A 296 21.48 -12.11 -11.36
C GLY A 296 20.57 -11.00 -10.84
N GLY A 297 20.28 -10.92 -9.54
CA GLY A 297 19.56 -9.79 -8.94
C GLY A 297 18.37 -10.22 -8.07
N HIS A 298 17.31 -9.41 -8.09
CA HIS A 298 16.05 -9.69 -7.40
C HIS A 298 15.09 -10.51 -8.29
N LEU A 299 13.97 -10.98 -7.74
CA LEU A 299 13.01 -11.87 -8.40
C LEU A 299 12.61 -11.41 -9.81
N ALA A 300 12.33 -10.12 -10.00
CA ALA A 300 11.96 -9.54 -11.30
C ALA A 300 13.07 -9.71 -12.35
N THR A 301 14.33 -9.47 -11.99
CA THR A 301 15.48 -9.60 -12.90
C THR A 301 15.71 -11.05 -13.27
N TRP A 302 15.59 -11.97 -12.31
CA TRP A 302 15.68 -13.40 -12.56
C TRP A 302 14.57 -13.89 -13.49
N ALA A 303 13.32 -13.49 -13.25
CA ALA A 303 12.18 -13.91 -14.05
C ALA A 303 12.31 -13.47 -15.51
N ARG A 304 12.80 -12.24 -15.76
CA ARG A 304 13.08 -11.75 -17.10
C ARG A 304 14.12 -12.60 -17.83
N ARG A 305 15.29 -12.84 -17.21
CA ARG A 305 16.34 -13.67 -17.81
C ARG A 305 15.85 -15.08 -18.12
N HIS A 306 15.07 -15.65 -17.20
CA HIS A 306 14.46 -16.95 -17.42
C HIS A 306 13.53 -16.93 -18.65
N CYS A 307 12.73 -15.88 -18.86
CA CYS A 307 11.93 -15.74 -20.08
C CYS A 307 12.77 -15.57 -21.35
N GLU A 308 13.89 -14.84 -21.29
CA GLU A 308 14.81 -14.63 -22.42
C GLU A 308 15.55 -15.92 -22.81
N GLU A 309 15.98 -16.72 -21.84
CA GLU A 309 16.68 -18.00 -22.03
C GLU A 309 15.74 -19.11 -22.52
N GLU A 310 14.47 -19.08 -22.09
CA GLU A 310 13.44 -20.06 -22.46
C GLU A 310 12.73 -19.77 -23.78
N ASN A 311 13.12 -18.72 -24.51
CA ASN A 311 12.48 -18.24 -25.76
C ASN A 311 12.65 -19.24 -26.93
N GLY A 312 12.09 -20.45 -26.76
CA GLY A 312 12.19 -21.64 -27.60
C GLY A 312 12.01 -22.99 -26.88
N ARG A 313 12.10 -23.06 -25.53
CA ARG A 313 12.06 -24.32 -24.75
C ARG A 313 10.78 -24.55 -23.94
N GLY A 314 10.00 -23.49 -23.72
CA GLY A 314 8.67 -23.55 -23.10
C GLY A 314 8.70 -23.47 -21.57
N PHE A 315 7.71 -22.82 -20.98
CA PHE A 315 7.63 -22.61 -19.52
C PHE A 315 7.77 -23.92 -18.73
N SER A 316 8.87 -24.04 -17.97
CA SER A 316 9.19 -25.23 -17.19
C SER A 316 8.40 -25.29 -15.88
N GLU A 317 7.85 -26.46 -15.55
CA GLU A 317 7.17 -26.70 -14.26
C GLU A 317 8.10 -26.45 -13.06
N VAL A 318 9.43 -26.51 -13.26
CA VAL A 318 10.46 -26.25 -12.24
C VAL A 318 10.42 -24.81 -11.70
N VAL A 319 9.84 -23.88 -12.45
CA VAL A 319 9.66 -22.47 -12.06
C VAL A 319 8.52 -22.30 -11.05
N VAL A 320 7.54 -23.20 -11.09
CA VAL A 320 6.32 -23.12 -10.30
C VAL A 320 6.59 -23.55 -8.87
N ASP A 321 5.95 -22.86 -7.92
CA ASP A 321 5.98 -23.22 -6.52
C ASP A 321 5.53 -24.69 -6.32
N ILE A 322 6.45 -25.54 -5.88
CA ILE A 322 6.19 -26.96 -5.62
C ILE A 322 5.10 -27.19 -4.57
N ARG A 323 4.85 -26.18 -3.71
CA ARG A 323 3.82 -26.21 -2.67
C ARG A 323 2.41 -25.96 -3.19
N ILE A 324 2.23 -25.68 -4.49
CA ILE A 324 0.91 -25.63 -5.11
C ILE A 324 0.43 -27.08 -5.36
N PRO A 325 -0.61 -27.57 -4.64
CA PRO A 325 -1.01 -28.98 -4.69
C PRO A 325 -1.50 -29.44 -6.07
N ASP A 326 -2.09 -28.52 -6.84
CA ASP A 326 -2.76 -28.75 -8.12
C ASP A 326 -1.98 -28.21 -9.32
N ARG A 327 -0.69 -27.93 -9.15
CA ARG A 327 0.16 -27.24 -10.14
C ARG A 327 0.10 -27.84 -11.55
N ALA A 328 0.13 -29.17 -11.66
CA ALA A 328 0.17 -29.86 -12.96
C ALA A 328 -1.07 -29.57 -13.83
N ARG A 329 -2.21 -29.25 -13.20
CA ARG A 329 -3.46 -28.93 -13.91
C ARG A 329 -3.46 -27.50 -14.48
N HIS A 330 -2.68 -26.62 -13.89
CA HIS A 330 -2.75 -25.17 -14.14
C HIS A 330 -1.47 -24.57 -14.72
N VAL A 331 -0.51 -25.38 -15.17
CA VAL A 331 0.80 -24.92 -15.69
C VAL A 331 0.64 -23.85 -16.77
N LYS A 332 -0.32 -24.00 -17.68
CA LYS A 332 -0.56 -23.01 -18.74
C LYS A 332 -1.03 -21.65 -18.20
N GLU A 333 -1.89 -21.66 -17.18
CA GLU A 333 -2.36 -20.45 -16.52
C GLU A 333 -1.22 -19.78 -15.73
N MET A 334 -0.46 -20.59 -15.00
CA MET A 334 0.71 -20.12 -14.25
C MET A 334 1.78 -19.52 -15.17
N ALA A 335 2.02 -20.12 -16.33
CA ALA A 335 2.91 -19.58 -17.36
C ALA A 335 2.42 -18.23 -17.90
N ALA A 336 1.11 -18.06 -18.09
CA ALA A 336 0.52 -16.80 -18.52
C ALA A 336 0.68 -15.71 -17.45
N VAL A 337 0.39 -16.03 -16.19
CA VAL A 337 0.56 -15.10 -15.06
C VAL A 337 2.04 -14.74 -14.84
N PHE A 338 2.95 -15.70 -15.00
CA PHE A 338 4.38 -15.45 -14.92
C PHE A 338 4.85 -14.47 -15.99
N ARG A 339 4.46 -14.68 -17.25
CA ARG A 339 4.78 -13.77 -18.36
C ARG A 339 4.20 -12.37 -18.12
N LEU A 340 2.96 -12.28 -17.65
CA LEU A 340 2.37 -11.00 -17.26
C LEU A 340 3.18 -10.31 -16.14
N GLY A 341 3.66 -11.07 -15.15
CA GLY A 341 4.56 -10.54 -14.11
C GLY A 341 5.87 -9.98 -14.69
N VAL A 342 6.44 -10.63 -15.71
CA VAL A 342 7.62 -10.14 -16.43
C VAL A 342 7.32 -8.87 -17.23
N GLU A 343 6.19 -8.82 -17.94
CA GLU A 343 5.75 -7.63 -18.69
C GLU A 343 5.50 -6.43 -17.76
N CYS A 344 4.85 -6.66 -16.62
CA CYS A 344 4.65 -5.63 -15.59
C CYS A 344 5.96 -5.09 -15.01
N THR A 345 7.04 -5.88 -15.03
CA THR A 345 8.34 -5.51 -14.43
C THR A 345 9.37 -5.01 -15.46
N ILE A 346 8.95 -4.68 -16.69
CA ILE A 346 9.84 -4.06 -17.70
C ILE A 346 10.44 -2.74 -17.16
N PRO A 347 11.72 -2.40 -17.41
CA PRO A 347 12.35 -1.22 -16.84
C PRO A 347 11.74 0.06 -17.39
N ASP A 348 11.38 0.08 -18.67
CA ASP A 348 10.62 1.17 -19.28
C ASP A 348 9.16 1.15 -18.77
N PRO A 349 8.70 2.20 -18.06
CA PRO A 349 7.30 2.31 -17.61
C PRO A 349 6.29 2.36 -18.76
N GLY A 350 6.68 2.88 -19.92
CA GLY A 350 5.83 3.02 -21.09
C GLY A 350 5.41 1.68 -21.70
N GLU A 351 6.25 0.65 -21.57
CA GLU A 351 6.00 -0.69 -22.09
C GLU A 351 5.16 -1.57 -21.15
N ARG A 352 4.99 -1.15 -19.88
CA ARG A 352 4.20 -1.93 -18.91
C ARG A 352 2.71 -1.85 -19.23
N PRO A 353 1.95 -2.95 -19.08
CA PRO A 353 0.51 -2.93 -19.29
C PRO A 353 -0.19 -2.01 -18.27
N PRO A 354 -1.32 -1.38 -18.64
CA PRO A 354 -2.17 -0.69 -17.67
C PRO A 354 -2.91 -1.71 -16.79
N MET A 355 -3.45 -1.26 -15.65
CA MET A 355 -4.30 -2.09 -14.78
C MET A 355 -5.73 -2.31 -15.29
N LEU A 356 -6.00 -2.01 -16.58
CA LEU A 356 -7.34 -2.03 -17.19
C LEU A 356 -7.74 -3.40 -17.75
#